data_AF-A0A813WST3-F1
#
_entry.id   AF-A0A813WST3-F1
#
_cell.length_a   1.000
_cell.length_b   1.000
_cell.length_c   1.000
_cell.angle_alpha   90.00
_cell.angle_beta   90.00
_cell.angle_gamma   90.00
#
_symmetry.space_group_name_H-M   'P 1'
#
loop_
_entity.id
_entity.type
_entity.pdbx_description
1 polymer ?
#
loop_
_entity_poly.entity_id
_entity_poly.type
_entity_poly.pdbx_seq_one_letter_code
_entity_poly.pdbx_strand_id
1 'polypeptide(L)'
;MAADRCIILTALLCVTLLVVQLTSAGGGHHGHGHGHHGHGHHHGGGVDRAQCNQAQQLFNQWWPQSQLSSAFQTVCAQFGATQAWALLQNQLGVPVTGALDQTTFQALLNNANHALLAQQLLLSMG
;
A
#
# COMPACT_ATOMS: atom_id res chain seq x y z
N MET A 1 20.62 20.62 -31.60
CA MET A 1 20.89 19.38 -30.85
C MET A 1 19.80 19.21 -29.79
N ALA A 2 18.66 18.63 -30.17
CA ALA A 2 17.49 18.46 -29.28
C ALA A 2 16.83 17.07 -29.44
N ALA A 3 17.54 16.10 -30.05
CA ALA A 3 17.01 14.77 -30.31
C ALA A 3 17.34 13.77 -29.18
N ASP A 4 18.38 14.00 -28.38
CA ASP A 4 18.83 13.05 -27.35
C ASP A 4 17.90 12.92 -26.12
N ARG A 5 17.13 13.96 -25.80
CA ARG A 5 16.32 13.98 -24.58
C ARG A 5 15.00 13.23 -24.70
N CYS A 6 14.48 13.09 -25.93
CA CYS A 6 13.26 12.32 -26.18
C CYS A 6 13.52 10.81 -26.11
N ILE A 7 14.69 10.34 -26.57
CA ILE A 7 15.01 8.91 -26.62
C ILE A 7 15.11 8.31 -25.21
N ILE A 8 15.68 9.06 -24.26
CA ILE A 8 15.83 8.61 -22.86
C ILE A 8 14.46 8.50 -22.17
N LEU A 9 13.55 9.45 -22.42
CA LEU A 9 12.20 9.42 -21.84
C LEU A 9 11.36 8.28 -22.43
N THR A 10 11.49 8.00 -23.73
CA THR A 10 10.81 6.86 -24.35
C THR A 10 11.36 5.52 -23.83
N ALA A 11 12.67 5.41 -23.64
CA ALA A 11 13.28 4.20 -23.07
C ALA A 11 12.81 3.92 -21.63
N LEU A 12 12.70 4.96 -20.79
CA LEU A 12 12.20 4.83 -19.41
C LEU A 12 10.71 4.43 -19.35
N LEU A 13 9.90 4.93 -20.29
CA LEU A 13 8.49 4.53 -20.41
C LEU A 13 8.35 3.07 -20.88
N CYS A 14 9.22 2.61 -21.79
CA CYS A 14 9.20 1.22 -22.23
C CYS A 14 9.61 0.23 -21.12
N VAL A 15 10.60 0.59 -20.28
CA VAL A 15 11.04 -0.29 -19.17
C VAL A 15 9.97 -0.38 -18.08
N THR A 16 9.27 0.72 -17.78
CA THR A 16 8.18 0.71 -16.77
C THR A 16 6.98 -0.12 -17.22
N LEU A 17 6.63 -0.10 -18.50
CA LEU A 17 5.53 -0.92 -19.05
C LEU A 17 5.88 -2.42 -19.11
N LEU A 18 7.17 -2.78 -19.25
CA LEU A 18 7.60 -4.18 -19.29
C LEU A 18 7.50 -4.87 -17.91
N VAL A 19 7.74 -4.13 -16.81
CA VAL A 19 7.67 -4.68 -15.43
C VAL A 19 6.22 -5.00 -15.04
N VAL A 20 5.24 -4.25 -15.54
CA VAL A 20 3.81 -4.47 -15.23
C VAL A 20 3.27 -5.78 -15.83
N GLN A 21 3.89 -6.31 -16.89
CA GLN A 21 3.45 -7.57 -17.52
C GLN A 21 4.02 -8.83 -16.85
N LEU A 22 5.04 -8.70 -15.99
CA LEU A 22 5.67 -9.85 -15.31
C LEU A 22 4.99 -10.22 -13.98
N THR A 23 4.17 -9.36 -13.40
CA THR A 23 3.42 -9.65 -12.15
C THR A 23 2.10 -10.39 -12.38
N SER A 24 1.72 -10.67 -13.63
CA SER A 24 0.46 -11.38 -13.99
C SER A 24 0.66 -12.83 -14.46
N ALA A 25 1.82 -13.45 -14.22
CA ALA A 25 2.02 -14.87 -14.46
C ALA A 25 2.02 -15.64 -13.13
N GLY A 26 0.87 -15.66 -12.46
CA GLY A 26 0.67 -16.36 -11.20
C GLY A 26 -0.80 -16.69 -10.94
N GLY A 27 -1.54 -17.02 -12.00
CA GLY A 27 -2.94 -17.45 -11.92
C GLY A 27 -3.05 -18.87 -11.37
N GLY A 28 -3.17 -19.01 -10.06
CA GLY A 28 -3.53 -20.26 -9.38
C GLY A 28 -5.03 -20.36 -9.19
N HIS A 29 -5.64 -21.31 -9.90
CA HIS A 29 -7.07 -21.66 -9.86
C HIS A 29 -7.52 -22.21 -8.49
N HIS A 30 -8.78 -21.91 -8.16
CA HIS A 30 -9.76 -22.67 -7.37
C HIS A 30 -9.27 -23.66 -6.29
N GLY A 31 -9.64 -23.37 -5.03
CA GLY A 31 -9.73 -24.35 -3.96
C GLY A 31 -10.95 -24.07 -3.08
N HIS A 32 -12.01 -24.86 -3.27
CA HIS A 32 -13.13 -24.95 -2.33
C HIS A 32 -12.66 -25.80 -1.14
N GLY A 33 -12.70 -25.26 0.07
CA GLY A 33 -12.35 -25.97 1.30
C GLY A 33 -13.33 -25.64 2.42
N HIS A 34 -14.28 -26.53 2.66
CA HIS A 34 -15.00 -26.58 3.93
C HIS A 34 -14.09 -27.21 4.99
N GLY A 35 -13.89 -26.50 6.10
CA GLY A 35 -13.15 -26.97 7.26
C GLY A 35 -13.61 -26.22 8.51
N HIS A 36 -14.33 -26.93 9.37
CA HIS A 36 -14.73 -26.49 10.70
C HIS A 36 -13.52 -26.36 11.65
N HIS A 37 -13.71 -25.50 12.67
CA HIS A 37 -12.97 -25.39 13.93
C HIS A 37 -11.53 -24.85 13.90
N GLY A 38 -11.38 -23.64 14.46
CA GLY A 38 -10.09 -23.07 14.85
C GLY A 38 -10.25 -21.70 15.51
N HIS A 39 -10.67 -21.67 16.78
CA HIS A 39 -10.47 -20.50 17.63
C HIS A 39 -8.98 -20.42 17.99
N GLY A 40 -8.24 -19.56 17.29
CA GLY A 40 -6.83 -19.26 17.56
C GLY A 40 -6.66 -17.78 17.90
N HIS A 41 -6.75 -17.44 19.19
CA HIS A 41 -6.29 -16.15 19.70
C HIS A 41 -4.75 -16.15 19.73
N HIS A 42 -4.13 -15.60 18.69
CA HIS A 42 -2.70 -15.28 18.71
C HIS A 42 -2.49 -13.85 19.17
N HIS A 43 -2.13 -13.71 20.45
CA HIS A 43 -1.65 -12.47 21.05
C HIS A 43 -0.35 -12.02 20.38
N GLY A 44 -0.32 -10.77 19.90
CA GLY A 44 0.87 -10.12 19.34
C GLY A 44 0.79 -9.92 17.83
N GLY A 45 1.06 -10.95 17.02
CA GLY A 45 1.15 -10.81 15.56
C GLY A 45 -0.18 -10.83 14.79
N GLY A 46 -1.24 -11.40 15.38
CA GLY A 46 -2.55 -11.51 14.71
C GLY A 46 -3.31 -10.18 14.67
N VAL A 47 -3.10 -9.32 15.68
CA VAL A 47 -3.79 -8.02 15.81
C VAL A 47 -3.26 -7.06 14.75
N ASP A 48 -1.95 -6.91 14.63
CA ASP A 48 -1.34 -6.09 13.58
C ASP A 48 -1.71 -6.60 12.19
N ARG A 49 -1.67 -7.92 11.97
CA ARG A 49 -2.08 -8.52 10.69
C ARG A 49 -3.54 -8.24 10.37
N ALA A 50 -4.44 -8.37 11.35
CA ALA A 50 -5.86 -8.09 11.17
C ALA A 50 -6.11 -6.60 10.88
N GLN A 51 -5.40 -5.71 11.57
CA GLN A 51 -5.46 -4.26 11.33
C GLN A 51 -4.89 -3.88 9.96
N CYS A 52 -3.79 -4.51 9.52
CA CYS A 52 -3.27 -4.34 8.16
C CYS A 52 -4.29 -4.79 7.10
N ASN A 53 -4.94 -5.93 7.31
CA ASN A 53 -5.96 -6.44 6.39
C ASN A 53 -7.20 -5.52 6.34
N GLN A 54 -7.62 -5.00 7.50
CA GLN A 54 -8.71 -4.03 7.57
C GLN A 54 -8.36 -2.74 6.85
N ALA A 55 -7.15 -2.21 7.06
CA ALA A 55 -6.65 -1.03 6.35
C ALA A 55 -6.64 -1.28 4.82
N GLN A 56 -6.19 -2.45 4.38
CA GLN A 56 -6.23 -2.82 2.96
C GLN A 56 -7.66 -2.81 2.39
N GLN A 57 -8.64 -3.36 3.12
CA GLN A 57 -10.04 -3.33 2.70
C GLN A 57 -10.55 -1.88 2.55
N LEU A 58 -10.18 -0.99 3.47
CA LEU A 58 -10.52 0.44 3.37
C LEU A 58 -9.86 1.11 2.16
N PHE A 59 -8.58 0.86 1.92
CA PHE A 59 -7.92 1.36 0.72
C PHE A 59 -8.58 0.86 -0.57
N ASN A 60 -8.97 -0.41 -0.63
CA ASN A 60 -9.66 -0.97 -1.79
C ASN A 60 -11.06 -0.37 -2.00
N GLN A 61 -11.74 0.06 -0.92
CA GLN A 61 -13.05 0.71 -1.01
C GLN A 61 -12.96 2.15 -1.52
N TRP A 62 -12.03 2.94 -0.99
CA TRP A 62 -11.96 4.39 -1.25
C TRP A 62 -10.99 4.77 -2.36
N TRP A 63 -9.91 4.00 -2.51
CA TRP A 63 -8.85 4.23 -3.50
C TRP A 63 -8.48 2.92 -4.21
N PRO A 64 -9.44 2.30 -4.92
CA PRO A 64 -9.20 1.07 -5.65
C PRO A 64 -8.04 1.27 -6.63
N GLN A 65 -7.12 0.31 -6.67
CA GLN A 65 -5.92 0.34 -7.53
C GLN A 65 -4.87 1.43 -7.20
N SER A 66 -4.96 2.08 -6.03
CA SER A 66 -3.89 3.00 -5.61
C SER A 66 -2.60 2.24 -5.27
N GLN A 67 -1.46 2.74 -5.76
CA GLN A 67 -0.14 2.27 -5.33
C GLN A 67 0.07 2.45 -3.82
N LEU A 68 -0.70 3.36 -3.21
CA LEU A 68 -0.71 3.61 -1.78
C LEU A 68 -1.20 2.39 -0.98
N SER A 69 -2.17 1.64 -1.48
CA SER A 69 -2.64 0.41 -0.83
C SER A 69 -1.51 -0.62 -0.69
N SER A 70 -0.79 -0.90 -1.78
CA SER A 70 0.35 -1.83 -1.78
C SER A 70 1.54 -1.32 -0.96
N ALA A 71 1.83 -0.02 -1.03
CA ALA A 71 2.90 0.59 -0.23
C ALA A 71 2.58 0.49 1.26
N PHE A 72 1.36 0.88 1.66
CA PHE A 72 0.91 0.77 3.04
C PHE A 72 0.99 -0.67 3.54
N GLN A 73 0.54 -1.65 2.74
CA GLN A 73 0.60 -3.05 3.15
C GLN A 73 2.04 -3.56 3.34
N THR A 74 2.98 -3.08 2.53
CA THR A 74 4.41 -3.41 2.67
C THR A 74 4.95 -2.89 4.00
N VAL A 75 4.71 -1.61 4.30
CA VAL A 75 5.13 -0.96 5.56
C VAL A 75 4.46 -1.64 6.76
N CYS A 76 3.16 -1.92 6.64
CA CYS A 76 2.36 -2.58 7.67
C CYS A 76 2.85 -4.00 7.97
N ALA A 77 3.25 -4.75 6.94
CA ALA A 77 3.82 -6.08 7.11
C ALA A 77 5.19 -6.06 7.80
N GLN A 78 5.96 -4.98 7.64
CA GLN A 78 7.29 -4.84 8.24
C GLN A 78 7.26 -4.28 9.67
N PHE A 79 6.39 -3.30 9.93
CA PHE A 79 6.43 -2.52 11.18
C PHE A 79 5.14 -2.59 12.01
N GLY A 80 4.10 -3.26 11.53
CA GLY A 80 2.78 -3.28 12.17
C GLY A 80 1.89 -2.10 11.74
N ALA A 81 0.61 -2.19 12.09
CA ALA A 81 -0.41 -1.26 11.60
C ALA A 81 -0.29 0.12 12.23
N THR A 82 0.00 0.18 13.53
CA THR A 82 0.20 1.45 14.23
C THR A 82 1.35 2.26 13.63
N GLN A 83 2.48 1.59 13.35
CA GLN A 83 3.65 2.26 12.79
C GLN A 83 3.41 2.67 11.33
N ALA A 84 2.75 1.84 10.53
CA ALA A 84 2.41 2.19 9.15
C ALA A 84 1.49 3.41 9.07
N TRP A 85 0.47 3.51 9.94
CA TRP A 85 -0.36 4.71 10.04
C TRP A 85 0.44 5.92 10.50
N ALA A 86 1.32 5.77 11.49
CA ALA A 86 2.14 6.86 11.97
C ALA A 86 3.06 7.44 10.87
N LEU A 87 3.68 6.56 10.08
CA LEU A 87 4.50 6.98 8.94
C LEU A 87 3.67 7.69 7.87
N LEU A 88 2.48 7.17 7.56
CA LEU A 88 1.57 7.80 6.61
C LEU A 88 1.09 9.18 7.07
N GLN A 89 0.77 9.33 8.36
CA GLN A 89 0.36 10.61 8.96
C GLN A 89 1.48 11.65 8.87
N ASN A 90 2.74 11.24 9.08
CA ASN A 90 3.89 12.10 8.85
C ASN A 90 3.99 12.57 7.39
N GLN A 91 3.76 11.69 6.41
CA GLN A 91 3.77 12.07 4.98
C GLN A 91 2.62 13.02 4.63
N LEU A 92 1.47 12.88 5.28
CA LEU A 92 0.31 13.75 5.09
C LEU A 92 0.41 15.08 5.86
N GLY A 93 1.38 15.23 6.77
CA GLY A 93 1.52 16.40 7.63
C GLY A 93 0.36 16.57 8.63
N VAL A 94 -0.24 15.46 9.08
CA VAL A 94 -1.35 15.45 10.06
C VAL A 94 -0.86 14.92 11.42
N PRO A 95 -1.61 15.14 12.51
CA PRO A 95 -1.26 14.58 13.82
C PRO A 95 -1.05 13.07 13.77
N VAL A 96 0.04 12.62 14.39
CA VAL A 96 0.43 11.20 14.43
C VAL A 96 -0.32 10.51 15.57
N THR A 97 -1.38 9.78 15.24
CA THR A 97 -2.18 8.98 16.19
C THR A 97 -1.91 7.49 16.06
N GLY A 98 -1.29 7.04 14.96
CA GLY A 98 -1.06 5.64 14.66
C GLY A 98 -2.34 4.88 14.29
N ALA A 99 -3.40 5.58 13.92
CA ALA A 99 -4.67 5.00 13.49
C ALA A 99 -5.30 5.84 12.36
N LEU A 100 -6.26 5.24 11.64
CA LEU A 100 -7.10 5.99 10.70
C LEU A 100 -8.19 6.76 11.47
N ASP A 101 -7.88 7.96 11.90
CA ASP A 101 -8.87 8.92 12.42
C ASP A 101 -9.48 9.79 11.30
N GLN A 102 -10.49 10.58 11.66
CA GLN A 102 -11.21 11.46 10.73
C GLN A 102 -10.27 12.45 10.01
N THR A 103 -9.27 12.99 10.72
CA THR A 103 -8.31 13.94 10.16
C THR A 103 -7.43 13.26 9.11
N THR A 104 -6.92 12.08 9.43
CA THR A 104 -6.09 11.26 8.54
C THR A 104 -6.87 10.84 7.30
N PHE A 105 -8.12 10.41 7.49
CA PHE A 105 -9.01 10.04 6.40
C PHE A 105 -9.31 11.22 5.46
N GLN A 106 -9.64 12.39 6.03
CA GLN A 106 -9.90 13.59 5.22
C GLN A 106 -8.67 14.05 4.45
N ALA A 107 -7.48 13.96 5.07
CA ALA A 107 -6.23 14.31 4.39
C ALA A 107 -5.93 13.38 3.21
N LEU A 108 -6.21 12.07 3.35
CA LEU A 108 -6.10 11.12 2.24
C LEU A 108 -7.08 11.42 1.10
N LEU A 109 -8.33 11.79 1.42
CA LEU A 109 -9.33 12.17 0.41
C LEU A 109 -8.92 13.44 -0.35
N ASN A 110 -8.33 14.41 0.36
CA ASN A 110 -7.89 15.67 -0.23
C ASN A 110 -6.56 15.54 -0.98
N ASN A 111 -5.82 14.44 -0.80
CA ASN A 111 -4.57 14.20 -1.49
C ASN A 111 -4.83 13.59 -2.89
N ALA A 112 -4.61 14.37 -3.94
CA ALA A 112 -4.81 13.91 -5.31
C ALA A 112 -3.67 13.01 -5.86
N ASN A 113 -2.57 12.85 -5.12
CA ASN A 113 -1.35 12.19 -5.61
C ASN A 113 -0.91 11.03 -4.71
N HIS A 114 -1.77 10.01 -4.60
CA HIS A 114 -1.47 8.80 -3.84
C HIS A 114 -0.22 8.05 -4.34
N ALA A 115 0.17 8.21 -5.60
CA ALA A 115 1.39 7.61 -6.14
C ALA A 115 2.67 8.23 -5.57
N LEU A 116 2.69 9.56 -5.37
CA LEU A 116 3.80 10.23 -4.69
C LEU A 116 3.84 9.83 -3.21
N LEU A 117 2.68 9.82 -2.56
CA LEU A 117 2.56 9.45 -1.16
C LEU A 117 3.05 8.00 -0.91
N ALA A 118 2.72 7.08 -1.82
CA ALA A 118 3.19 5.69 -1.79
C ALA A 118 4.73 5.60 -1.86
N GLN A 119 5.35 6.35 -2.76
CA GLN A 119 6.82 6.38 -2.88
C GLN A 119 7.47 6.93 -1.62
N GLN A 120 6.96 8.05 -1.09
CA GLN A 120 7.47 8.65 0.15
C GLN A 120 7.34 7.69 1.35
N LEU A 121 6.21 6.97 1.43
CA LEU A 121 5.98 5.98 2.47
C LEU A 121 7.00 4.82 2.38
N LEU A 122 7.27 4.30 1.19
CA LEU A 122 8.27 3.23 1.01
C LEU A 122 9.70 3.70 1.30
N LEU A 123 10.03 4.96 1.00
CA LEU A 123 11.33 5.55 1.33
C LEU A 123 11.54 5.73 2.83
N SER A 124 10.46 5.83 3.62
CA SER A 124 10.55 5.95 5.08
C SER A 124 10.93 4.65 5.81
N MET A 125 11.10 3.55 5.07
CA MET A 125 11.52 2.25 5.63
C MET A 125 13.04 2.05 5.67
N GLY A 126 13.82 2.98 5.12
CA GLY A 126 15.29 2.91 5.00
C GLY A 126 16.06 3.55 6.15
#